data_AF-A0A5D0N558-F1
#
_entry.id   AF-A0A5D0N558-F1
#
_cell.length_a   1.000
_cell.length_b   1.000
_cell.length_c   1.000
_cell.angle_alpha   90.00
_cell.angle_beta   90.00
_cell.angle_gamma   90.00
#
_symmetry.space_group_name_H-M   'P 1'
#
loop_
_entity.id
_entity.type
_entity.pdbx_description
1 polymer ?
#
loop_
_entity_poly.entity_id
_entity_poly.type
_entity_poly.pdbx_seq_one_letter_code
_entity_poly.pdbx_strand_id
1 'polypeptide(L)'
;MVRRGLAVLLGAAMGFVGLAGGASPARALPTPSGYAITGVDVSYFQGPSFDWAATARGGARFAYIRASEQDGRAVPHNNPDPFYATNYAGARANGLYTGAYHRARPDLSSGKQQADVLLGFAPYTADGRSLPPMLDIEWPRADWGVNDCYNMTPAQLVAWIRDFVTEIAVRTGRQAMIYTNTNWWNPCTGSSQSFAANPLFIANYAQNPPPLPAGWSSFTVWQHAAGAPIPGSDFATPDLDVFKGDDASLARLLGGPATSWRATVNNRFVTAETAGASALIANRTAIGPWEQFDQIDVDGGFVALRARVNGRYVTAENAGASPLIANRTAVGSWEKFRLVTNADGTVSLLANANNRYVTAEQAGALPLIANRTAIGPWEKFRAVTPPALVHLLANVNLRYVTAESGGTSALIANGTMTGPSQQFDQVDVGGGFVAFRARVNGRYVTAENGGASPLIANRTAVGSWEKFRLVTNADGTVSLLANANNRYVTADQSGTLPLIANRSAIGPWEKFIRLTG
;
A
#
# COMPACT_ATOMS: atom_id res chain seq x y z
N MET A 1 -7.54 4.40 47.10
CA MET A 1 -6.39 5.23 46.68
C MET A 1 -6.56 5.57 45.21
N VAL A 2 -6.53 6.87 44.91
CA VAL A 2 -7.00 7.51 43.69
C VAL A 2 -5.89 7.59 42.65
N ARG A 3 -6.16 7.22 41.38
CA ARG A 3 -5.58 7.85 40.17
C ARG A 3 -6.61 7.77 39.03
N ARG A 4 -7.38 8.85 38.88
CA ARG A 4 -8.24 9.14 37.72
C ARG A 4 -7.50 10.16 36.84
N GLY A 5 -7.29 9.85 35.56
CA GLY A 5 -6.94 10.83 34.54
C GLY A 5 -8.21 11.31 33.85
N LEU A 6 -8.88 12.31 34.42
CA LEU A 6 -9.91 13.09 33.75
C LEU A 6 -9.20 14.25 33.03
N ALA A 7 -9.31 14.33 31.70
CA ALA A 7 -9.06 15.59 31.00
C ALA A 7 -10.33 16.44 31.13
N VAL A 8 -10.31 17.37 32.10
CA VAL A 8 -11.34 18.36 32.37
C VAL A 8 -11.20 19.52 31.37
N LEU A 9 -12.27 19.80 30.64
CA LEU A 9 -12.58 21.12 30.07
C LEU A 9 -12.70 22.14 31.20
N LEU A 10 -11.79 23.11 31.27
CA LEU A 10 -11.91 24.28 32.15
C LEU A 10 -12.23 25.52 31.32
N GLY A 11 -13.50 25.93 31.40
CA GLY A 11 -13.91 27.29 31.09
C GLY A 11 -13.66 28.21 32.28
N ALA A 12 -13.14 29.40 32.00
CA ALA A 12 -13.15 30.53 32.92
C ALA A 12 -13.56 31.78 32.14
N ALA A 13 -14.62 32.44 32.61
CA ALA A 13 -15.04 33.77 32.17
C ALA A 13 -14.81 34.75 33.33
N MET A 14 -14.09 35.84 33.08
CA MET A 14 -14.38 37.22 33.54
C MET A 14 -13.27 38.20 33.15
N GLY A 15 -13.66 39.38 32.63
CA GLY A 15 -12.85 40.59 32.59
C GLY A 15 -12.61 41.19 31.19
N PHE A 16 -13.53 42.04 30.71
CA PHE A 16 -13.29 42.90 29.55
C PHE A 16 -12.35 44.06 29.95
N VAL A 17 -11.15 44.09 29.36
CA VAL A 17 -10.43 45.32 29.03
C VAL A 17 -9.87 45.13 27.63
N GLY A 18 -10.37 45.93 26.69
CA GLY A 18 -10.02 45.81 25.27
C GLY A 18 -8.59 46.27 25.00
N LEU A 19 -7.86 45.44 24.25
CA LEU A 19 -6.77 45.82 23.37
C LEU A 19 -6.82 44.88 22.16
N ALA A 20 -7.00 45.47 20.98
CA ALA A 20 -6.98 44.75 19.71
C ALA A 20 -5.61 44.06 19.52
N GLY A 21 -5.60 42.73 19.60
CA GLY A 21 -4.47 41.89 19.27
C GLY A 21 -5.00 40.69 18.50
N GLY A 22 -4.55 40.52 17.26
CA GLY A 22 -4.98 39.42 16.39
C GLY A 22 -4.84 38.09 17.10
N ALA A 23 -5.90 37.29 17.09
CA ALA A 23 -5.82 35.90 17.50
C ALA A 23 -4.78 35.21 16.61
N SER A 24 -3.61 34.92 17.19
CA SER A 24 -2.69 33.98 16.56
C SER A 24 -3.44 32.65 16.48
N PRO A 25 -3.50 31.98 15.30
CA PRO A 25 -4.08 30.65 15.25
C PRO A 25 -3.32 29.79 16.26
N ALA A 26 -4.06 28.99 17.04
CA ALA A 26 -3.48 28.00 17.94
C ALA A 26 -2.34 27.32 17.19
N ARG A 27 -1.12 27.49 17.71
CA ARG A 27 0.10 27.12 16.99
C ARG A 27 0.06 25.61 16.81
N ALA A 28 -0.31 25.16 15.61
CA ALA A 28 -0.24 23.76 15.22
C ALA A 28 1.13 23.23 15.65
N LEU A 29 1.14 22.07 16.32
CA LEU A 29 2.40 21.43 16.69
C LEU A 29 3.28 21.35 15.44
N PRO A 30 4.54 21.80 15.50
CA PRO A 30 5.43 21.74 14.34
C PRO A 30 5.56 20.29 13.88
N THR A 31 5.70 20.10 12.57
CA THR A 31 5.98 18.79 11.97
C THR A 31 7.20 18.18 12.67
N PRO A 32 7.08 16.94 13.19
CA PRO A 32 8.21 16.27 13.84
C PRO A 32 9.43 16.19 12.93
N SER A 33 10.61 16.39 13.48
CA SER A 33 11.85 16.33 12.70
C SER A 33 12.12 14.92 12.17
N GLY A 34 12.73 14.83 10.99
CA GLY A 34 13.07 13.54 10.36
C GLY A 34 11.95 12.92 9.52
N TYR A 35 10.80 13.59 9.37
CA TYR A 35 9.71 13.13 8.51
C TYR A 35 9.46 14.14 7.37
N ALA A 36 9.85 13.76 6.16
CA ALA A 36 9.77 14.64 4.98
C ALA A 36 8.38 14.64 4.31
N ILE A 37 7.55 13.63 4.60
CA ILE A 37 6.24 13.44 3.97
C ILE A 37 5.16 13.65 5.04
N THR A 38 4.39 14.72 4.86
CA THR A 38 3.27 15.07 5.73
C THR A 38 1.93 14.69 5.10
N GLY A 39 0.92 14.53 5.93
CA GLY A 39 -0.45 14.30 5.53
C GLY A 39 -1.43 14.81 6.57
N VAL A 40 -2.69 14.51 6.33
CA VAL A 40 -3.79 14.85 7.24
C VAL A 40 -4.79 13.70 7.27
N ASP A 41 -5.55 13.59 8.35
CA ASP A 41 -6.78 12.82 8.32
C ASP A 41 -7.99 13.66 8.74
N VAL A 42 -9.12 13.36 8.12
CA VAL A 42 -10.34 14.15 8.20
C VAL A 42 -11.57 13.26 8.31
N SER A 43 -12.61 13.83 8.89
CA SER A 43 -13.95 13.27 8.99
C SER A 43 -14.99 14.35 8.68
N TYR A 44 -16.25 14.09 9.01
CA TYR A 44 -17.32 15.08 8.90
C TYR A 44 -17.02 16.41 9.61
N PHE A 45 -16.13 16.42 10.62
CA PHE A 45 -15.74 17.62 11.33
C PHE A 45 -15.04 18.67 10.45
N GLN A 46 -14.51 18.32 9.28
CA GLN A 46 -13.89 19.31 8.38
C GLN A 46 -14.89 19.94 7.39
N GLY A 47 -16.09 19.39 7.28
CA GLY A 47 -17.12 19.91 6.39
C GLY A 47 -16.86 19.67 4.90
N PRO A 48 -17.78 20.12 4.02
CA PRO A 48 -17.66 19.99 2.56
C PRO A 48 -16.80 21.09 1.92
N SER A 49 -16.47 22.15 2.65
CA SER A 49 -15.74 23.33 2.16
C SER A 49 -14.29 23.39 2.65
N PHE A 50 -13.72 22.24 3.01
CA PHE A 50 -12.34 22.14 3.46
C PHE A 50 -11.36 22.57 2.33
N ASP A 51 -10.45 23.50 2.63
CA ASP A 51 -9.53 24.07 1.63
C ASP A 51 -8.36 23.10 1.33
N TRP A 52 -8.65 22.12 0.47
CA TRP A 52 -7.67 21.15 -0.01
C TRP A 52 -6.50 21.79 -0.77
N ALA A 53 -6.73 22.93 -1.41
CA ALA A 53 -5.67 23.64 -2.14
C ALA A 53 -4.67 24.28 -1.16
N ALA A 54 -5.14 24.87 -0.07
CA ALA A 54 -4.28 25.34 1.01
C ALA A 54 -3.53 24.18 1.68
N THR A 55 -4.21 23.05 1.95
CA THR A 55 -3.58 21.86 2.52
C THR A 55 -2.44 21.33 1.63
N ALA A 56 -2.65 21.25 0.31
CA ALA A 56 -1.62 20.87 -0.65
C ALA A 56 -0.45 21.87 -0.70
N ARG A 57 -0.73 23.18 -0.73
CA ARG A 57 0.29 24.25 -0.67
C ARG A 57 1.08 24.23 0.65
N GLY A 58 0.45 23.80 1.74
CA GLY A 58 1.06 23.57 3.04
C GLY A 58 2.01 22.38 3.09
N GLY A 59 2.10 21.59 2.01
CA GLY A 59 3.07 20.51 1.87
C GLY A 59 2.49 19.11 2.06
N ALA A 60 1.21 18.96 2.39
CA ALA A 60 0.59 17.64 2.52
C ALA A 60 0.71 16.83 1.22
N ARG A 61 0.95 15.52 1.36
CA ARG A 61 1.09 14.57 0.26
C ARG A 61 0.03 13.49 0.25
N PHE A 62 -0.58 13.23 1.40
CA PHE A 62 -1.65 12.25 1.53
C PHE A 62 -2.74 12.73 2.47
N ALA A 63 -3.92 12.12 2.33
CA ALA A 63 -5.04 12.27 3.24
C ALA A 63 -5.75 10.95 3.53
N TYR A 64 -6.11 10.68 4.78
CA TYR A 64 -7.13 9.67 5.13
C TYR A 64 -8.47 10.33 5.43
N ILE A 65 -9.54 9.80 4.87
CA ILE A 65 -10.87 10.42 4.93
C ILE A 65 -11.84 9.39 5.47
N ARG A 66 -12.59 9.75 6.51
CA ARG A 66 -13.58 8.85 7.09
C ARG A 66 -14.66 8.56 6.06
N ALA A 67 -14.89 7.28 5.77
CA ALA A 67 -15.98 6.84 4.91
C ALA A 67 -17.24 6.51 5.71
N SER A 68 -17.06 5.96 6.92
CA SER A 68 -18.18 5.53 7.77
C SER A 68 -17.76 5.36 9.23
N GLU A 69 -18.74 5.40 10.12
CA GLU A 69 -18.66 4.94 11.50
C GLU A 69 -19.76 3.89 11.67
N GLN A 70 -19.43 2.66 12.06
CA GLN A 70 -20.43 1.59 12.15
C GLN A 70 -21.59 1.97 13.11
N ASP A 71 -22.83 1.72 12.70
CA ASP A 71 -24.05 1.85 13.53
C ASP A 71 -24.81 0.52 13.72
N GLY A 72 -24.24 -0.59 13.24
CA GLY A 72 -24.76 -1.96 13.34
C GLY A 72 -25.49 -2.45 12.09
N ARG A 73 -25.78 -1.58 11.12
CA ARG A 73 -26.50 -1.94 9.90
C ARG A 73 -25.55 -2.35 8.77
N ALA A 74 -26.07 -3.06 7.77
CA ALA A 74 -25.33 -3.31 6.54
C ALA A 74 -25.45 -2.12 5.57
N VAL A 75 -24.63 -2.08 4.53
CA VAL A 75 -24.85 -1.15 3.40
C VAL A 75 -26.22 -1.40 2.73
N PRO A 76 -26.90 -0.36 2.22
CA PRO A 76 -26.50 1.06 2.24
C PRO A 76 -26.95 1.83 3.51
N HIS A 77 -27.56 1.15 4.50
CA HIS A 77 -28.30 1.78 5.60
C HIS A 77 -27.46 2.13 6.84
N ASN A 78 -26.15 2.05 6.74
CA ASN A 78 -25.21 2.39 7.81
C ASN A 78 -25.14 3.91 8.04
N ASN A 79 -24.20 4.36 8.87
CA ASN A 79 -23.85 5.74 9.12
C ASN A 79 -22.60 6.17 8.30
N PRO A 80 -22.77 6.49 7.00
CA PRO A 80 -21.69 7.02 6.18
C PRO A 80 -21.32 8.44 6.61
N ASP A 81 -20.07 8.80 6.36
CA ASP A 81 -19.66 10.20 6.50
C ASP A 81 -20.26 11.04 5.34
N PRO A 82 -21.10 12.05 5.62
CA PRO A 82 -21.79 12.80 4.58
C PRO A 82 -20.85 13.59 3.68
N PHE A 83 -19.61 13.85 4.12
CA PHE A 83 -18.64 14.62 3.36
C PHE A 83 -17.54 13.76 2.72
N TYR A 84 -17.58 12.42 2.87
CA TYR A 84 -16.57 11.53 2.30
C TYR A 84 -16.33 11.78 0.81
N ALA A 85 -17.39 11.74 -0.01
CA ALA A 85 -17.26 11.89 -1.46
C ALA A 85 -16.66 13.25 -1.85
N THR A 86 -17.12 14.33 -1.23
CA THR A 86 -16.62 15.69 -1.48
C THR A 86 -15.17 15.85 -1.07
N ASN A 87 -14.81 15.39 0.13
CA ASN A 87 -13.45 15.49 0.65
C ASN A 87 -12.48 14.58 -0.13
N TYR A 88 -12.92 13.39 -0.53
CA TYR A 88 -12.13 12.46 -1.34
C TYR A 88 -11.82 13.05 -2.72
N ALA A 89 -12.83 13.60 -3.38
CA ALA A 89 -12.64 14.28 -4.67
C ALA A 89 -11.76 15.54 -4.53
N GLY A 90 -11.99 16.35 -3.50
CA GLY A 90 -11.22 17.57 -3.24
C GLY A 90 -9.73 17.31 -2.99
N ALA A 91 -9.40 16.32 -2.16
CA ALA A 91 -8.02 15.91 -1.90
C ALA A 91 -7.34 15.43 -3.19
N ARG A 92 -8.00 14.55 -3.96
CA ARG A 92 -7.46 14.03 -5.24
C ARG A 92 -7.25 15.10 -6.29
N ALA A 93 -8.19 16.03 -6.43
CA ALA A 93 -8.08 17.14 -7.38
C ALA A 93 -6.88 18.06 -7.08
N ASN A 94 -6.43 18.10 -5.82
CA ASN A 94 -5.25 18.83 -5.39
C ASN A 94 -3.97 17.97 -5.32
N GLY A 95 -4.00 16.77 -5.92
CA GLY A 95 -2.83 15.92 -6.09
C GLY A 95 -2.41 15.12 -4.85
N LEU A 96 -3.25 15.06 -3.80
CA LEU A 96 -2.98 14.23 -2.63
C LEU A 96 -3.33 12.77 -2.92
N TYR A 97 -2.54 11.86 -2.38
CA TYR A 97 -2.91 10.46 -2.26
C TYR A 97 -4.01 10.29 -1.21
N THR A 98 -4.98 9.41 -1.45
CA THR A 98 -6.19 9.34 -0.62
C THR A 98 -6.47 7.94 -0.11
N GLY A 99 -6.69 7.82 1.19
CA GLY A 99 -7.18 6.62 1.85
C GLY A 99 -8.56 6.83 2.44
N ALA A 100 -9.30 5.75 2.61
CA ALA A 100 -10.59 5.75 3.29
C ALA A 100 -10.48 4.96 4.59
N TYR A 101 -11.14 5.43 5.65
CA TYR A 101 -11.17 4.71 6.92
C TYR A 101 -12.58 4.50 7.47
N HIS A 102 -12.70 3.47 8.30
CA HIS A 102 -13.93 3.09 8.97
C HIS A 102 -13.74 3.10 10.49
N ARG A 103 -14.57 3.87 11.20
CA ARG A 103 -14.58 3.88 12.67
C ARG A 103 -15.30 2.64 13.20
N ALA A 104 -14.56 1.80 13.90
CA ALA A 104 -15.00 0.47 14.32
C ALA A 104 -16.06 0.50 15.43
N ARG A 105 -16.96 -0.50 15.38
CA ARG A 105 -17.86 -0.91 16.47
C ARG A 105 -17.89 -2.42 16.65
N PRO A 106 -16.85 -3.04 17.22
CA PRO A 106 -16.80 -4.49 17.42
C PRO A 106 -17.98 -5.07 18.20
N ASP A 107 -18.64 -4.25 19.01
CA ASP A 107 -19.84 -4.59 19.78
C ASP A 107 -21.11 -4.76 18.93
N LEU A 108 -21.16 -4.23 17.70
CA LEU A 108 -22.39 -4.18 16.90
C LEU A 108 -22.47 -5.22 15.76
N SER A 109 -21.33 -5.69 15.25
CA SER A 109 -21.30 -6.59 14.07
C SER A 109 -19.93 -7.23 13.91
N SER A 110 -19.81 -8.25 13.04
CA SER A 110 -18.52 -8.91 12.75
C SER A 110 -17.52 -7.97 12.05
N GLY A 111 -16.23 -8.30 12.16
CA GLY A 111 -15.17 -7.55 11.49
C GLY A 111 -15.32 -7.58 9.97
N LYS A 112 -15.69 -8.74 9.42
CA LYS A 112 -16.01 -8.89 7.99
C LYS A 112 -17.12 -7.94 7.56
N GLN A 113 -18.23 -7.86 8.30
CA GLN A 113 -19.34 -6.96 7.96
C GLN A 113 -18.88 -5.49 7.95
N GLN A 114 -18.01 -5.08 8.87
CA GLN A 114 -17.49 -3.72 8.89
C GLN A 114 -16.50 -3.42 7.77
N ALA A 115 -15.71 -4.41 7.35
CA ALA A 115 -14.91 -4.30 6.13
C ALA A 115 -15.80 -4.18 4.88
N ASP A 116 -16.91 -4.92 4.81
CA ASP A 116 -17.90 -4.81 3.75
C ASP A 116 -18.57 -3.42 3.74
N VAL A 117 -18.81 -2.82 4.91
CA VAL A 117 -19.29 -1.43 5.03
C VAL A 117 -18.29 -0.43 4.48
N LEU A 118 -17.01 -0.53 4.89
CA LEU A 118 -15.96 0.34 4.38
C LEU A 118 -15.89 0.27 2.85
N LEU A 119 -15.78 -0.93 2.29
CA LEU A 119 -15.65 -1.13 0.84
C LEU A 119 -16.94 -0.81 0.07
N GLY A 120 -18.10 -0.83 0.73
CA GLY A 120 -19.38 -0.43 0.14
C GLY A 120 -19.49 1.07 -0.08
N PHE A 121 -19.02 1.89 0.86
CA PHE A 121 -19.00 3.36 0.71
C PHE A 121 -17.73 3.89 0.04
N ALA A 122 -16.61 3.17 0.20
CA ALA A 122 -15.31 3.53 -0.34
C ALA A 122 -14.65 2.34 -1.06
N PRO A 123 -15.11 2.01 -2.28
CA PRO A 123 -14.49 0.96 -3.09
C PRO A 123 -13.00 1.26 -3.33
N TYR A 124 -12.14 0.29 -3.05
CA TYR A 124 -10.70 0.43 -3.28
C TYR A 124 -10.34 0.15 -4.73
N THR A 125 -9.47 0.99 -5.30
CA THR A 125 -8.86 0.80 -6.61
C THR A 125 -7.34 0.95 -6.50
N ALA A 126 -6.58 -0.04 -6.97
CA ALA A 126 -5.12 0.04 -7.07
C ALA A 126 -4.71 0.90 -8.28
N ASP A 127 -4.93 2.21 -8.21
CA ASP A 127 -4.68 3.18 -9.28
C ASP A 127 -3.34 3.92 -9.10
N GLY A 128 -2.50 3.51 -8.15
CA GLY A 128 -1.28 4.21 -7.78
C GLY A 128 -1.52 5.53 -7.07
N ARG A 129 -2.77 5.83 -6.67
CA ARG A 129 -3.17 7.05 -5.92
C ARG A 129 -3.99 6.76 -4.66
N SER A 130 -4.56 5.56 -4.54
CA SER A 130 -5.32 5.14 -3.36
C SER A 130 -4.41 4.54 -2.29
N LEU A 131 -4.49 5.03 -1.07
CA LEU A 131 -3.89 4.37 0.09
C LEU A 131 -4.73 3.14 0.50
N PRO A 132 -4.14 2.17 1.23
CA PRO A 132 -4.88 1.01 1.69
C PRO A 132 -6.10 1.40 2.55
N PRO A 133 -7.24 0.69 2.45
CA PRO A 133 -8.36 0.92 3.35
C PRO A 133 -7.93 0.75 4.81
N MET A 134 -8.45 1.59 5.70
CA MET A 134 -8.02 1.65 7.09
C MET A 134 -9.13 1.27 8.06
N LEU A 135 -8.78 0.41 9.02
CA LEU A 135 -9.52 0.19 10.24
C LEU A 135 -9.12 1.25 11.26
N ASP A 136 -10.06 2.07 11.73
CA ASP A 136 -9.89 2.89 12.94
C ASP A 136 -10.47 2.13 14.13
N ILE A 137 -9.59 1.60 14.98
CA ILE A 137 -9.97 0.87 16.18
C ILE A 137 -9.18 1.38 17.40
N GLU A 138 -9.90 2.01 18.31
CA GLU A 138 -9.34 2.60 19.53
C GLU A 138 -10.40 2.66 20.64
N TRP A 139 -10.22 3.48 21.66
CA TRP A 139 -11.21 3.65 22.72
C TRP A 139 -12.61 3.96 22.14
N PRO A 140 -13.66 3.34 22.71
CA PRO A 140 -15.02 3.71 22.37
C PRO A 140 -15.33 5.13 22.84
N ARG A 141 -16.30 5.78 22.19
CA ARG A 141 -16.83 7.03 22.75
C ARG A 141 -17.54 6.76 24.08
N ALA A 142 -17.44 7.71 25.00
CA ALA A 142 -18.02 7.60 26.34
C ALA A 142 -19.55 7.41 26.33
N ASP A 143 -20.23 7.89 25.28
CA ASP A 143 -21.67 7.77 25.10
C ASP A 143 -22.14 6.42 24.55
N TRP A 144 -21.23 5.50 24.18
CA TRP A 144 -21.59 4.20 23.60
C TRP A 144 -22.00 3.14 24.63
N GLY A 145 -21.78 3.38 25.93
CA GLY A 145 -22.20 2.45 26.98
C GLY A 145 -21.45 1.11 27.00
N VAL A 146 -20.25 1.06 26.41
CA VAL A 146 -19.36 -0.11 26.42
C VAL A 146 -18.08 0.20 27.20
N ASN A 147 -17.42 -0.82 27.76
CA ASN A 147 -16.12 -0.65 28.39
C ASN A 147 -15.02 -0.34 27.36
N ASP A 148 -13.81 0.01 27.82
CA ASP A 148 -12.67 0.36 26.96
C ASP A 148 -12.37 -0.65 25.85
N CYS A 149 -12.74 -1.92 26.00
CA CYS A 149 -12.53 -2.99 25.04
C CYS A 149 -13.84 -3.52 24.44
N TYR A 150 -14.86 -2.66 24.27
CA TYR A 150 -16.13 -2.97 23.58
C TYR A 150 -16.94 -4.11 24.22
N ASN A 151 -16.79 -4.33 25.53
CA ASN A 151 -17.35 -5.47 26.27
C ASN A 151 -16.88 -6.84 25.73
N MET A 152 -15.72 -6.89 25.08
CA MET A 152 -15.12 -8.10 24.54
C MET A 152 -13.91 -8.55 25.36
N THR A 153 -13.64 -9.85 25.34
CA THR A 153 -12.34 -10.39 25.77
C THR A 153 -11.27 -10.09 24.73
N PRO A 154 -9.97 -10.09 25.11
CA PRO A 154 -8.88 -9.96 24.15
C PRO A 154 -8.93 -10.93 22.97
N ALA A 155 -9.29 -12.19 23.23
CA ALA A 155 -9.38 -13.21 22.18
C ALA A 155 -10.50 -12.90 21.16
N GLN A 156 -11.66 -12.44 21.64
CA GLN A 156 -12.77 -12.04 20.76
C GLN A 156 -12.41 -10.82 19.92
N LEU A 157 -11.77 -9.81 20.52
CA LEU A 157 -11.38 -8.60 19.81
C LEU A 157 -10.30 -8.89 18.77
N VAL A 158 -9.32 -9.76 19.09
CA VAL A 158 -8.32 -10.24 18.12
C VAL A 158 -8.96 -11.03 16.99
N ALA A 159 -9.95 -11.88 17.26
CA ALA A 159 -10.68 -12.57 16.19
C ALA A 159 -11.43 -11.57 15.30
N TRP A 160 -12.09 -10.57 15.90
CA TRP A 160 -12.81 -9.53 15.19
C TRP A 160 -11.92 -8.71 14.27
N ILE A 161 -10.76 -8.25 14.77
CA ILE A 161 -9.79 -7.48 13.96
C ILE A 161 -9.27 -8.35 12.81
N ARG A 162 -9.02 -9.65 13.06
CA ARG A 162 -8.60 -10.60 12.01
C ARG A 162 -9.62 -10.71 10.90
N ASP A 163 -10.91 -10.80 11.22
CA ASP A 163 -11.96 -10.88 10.22
C ASP A 163 -12.00 -9.62 9.34
N PHE A 164 -11.88 -8.43 9.95
CA PHE A 164 -11.87 -7.17 9.21
C PHE A 164 -10.67 -7.09 8.25
N VAL A 165 -9.45 -7.27 8.76
CA VAL A 165 -8.25 -7.06 7.95
C VAL A 165 -8.08 -8.14 6.87
N THR A 166 -8.55 -9.36 7.15
CA THR A 166 -8.58 -10.46 6.16
C THR A 166 -9.55 -10.12 5.04
N GLU A 167 -10.75 -9.64 5.36
CA GLU A 167 -11.74 -9.29 4.33
C GLU A 167 -11.23 -8.18 3.40
N ILE A 168 -10.63 -7.13 3.96
CA ILE A 168 -9.99 -6.08 3.15
C ILE A 168 -8.91 -6.70 2.26
N ALA A 169 -8.03 -7.53 2.81
CA ALA A 169 -6.95 -8.16 2.05
C ALA A 169 -7.45 -9.07 0.92
N VAL A 170 -8.49 -9.86 1.18
CA VAL A 170 -9.13 -10.72 0.18
C VAL A 170 -9.76 -9.90 -0.93
N ARG A 171 -10.52 -8.84 -0.60
CA ARG A 171 -11.27 -8.07 -1.60
C ARG A 171 -10.43 -7.08 -2.38
N THR A 172 -9.31 -6.64 -1.83
CA THR A 172 -8.48 -5.57 -2.42
C THR A 172 -7.11 -6.03 -2.87
N GLY A 173 -6.64 -7.19 -2.42
CA GLY A 173 -5.25 -7.61 -2.58
C GLY A 173 -4.27 -6.79 -1.74
N ARG A 174 -4.74 -5.95 -0.81
CA ARG A 174 -3.91 -5.06 0.02
C ARG A 174 -4.23 -5.24 1.49
N GLN A 175 -3.22 -5.22 2.34
CA GLN A 175 -3.49 -5.23 3.78
C GLN A 175 -4.20 -3.97 4.21
N ALA A 176 -5.21 -4.11 5.07
CA ALA A 176 -5.79 -2.97 5.76
C ALA A 176 -4.72 -2.26 6.60
N MET A 177 -4.73 -0.93 6.56
CA MET A 177 -4.06 -0.14 7.58
C MET A 177 -4.81 -0.25 8.89
N ILE A 178 -4.10 -0.33 10.02
CA ILE A 178 -4.71 -0.32 11.35
C ILE A 178 -4.31 0.99 12.01
N TYR A 179 -5.30 1.86 12.22
CA TYR A 179 -5.21 2.98 13.13
C TYR A 179 -5.56 2.53 14.54
N THR A 180 -4.68 2.86 15.50
CA THR A 180 -4.86 2.54 16.93
C THR A 180 -3.92 3.39 17.80
N ASN A 181 -4.07 3.27 19.12
CA ASN A 181 -3.11 3.73 20.12
C ASN A 181 -2.49 2.55 20.88
N THR A 182 -1.20 2.65 21.26
CA THR A 182 -0.48 1.61 22.03
C THR A 182 -1.12 1.28 23.38
N ASN A 183 -1.61 2.30 24.09
CA ASN A 183 -2.18 2.14 25.42
C ASN A 183 -3.60 1.55 25.39
N TRP A 184 -4.26 1.56 24.23
CA TRP A 184 -5.51 0.84 24.02
C TRP A 184 -5.26 -0.58 23.51
N TRP A 185 -4.40 -0.70 22.49
CA TRP A 185 -4.13 -1.96 21.81
C TRP A 185 -3.59 -3.04 22.76
N ASN A 186 -2.55 -2.72 23.54
CA ASN A 186 -1.90 -3.73 24.38
C ASN A 186 -2.86 -4.31 25.43
N PRO A 187 -3.62 -3.52 26.21
CA PRO A 187 -4.64 -4.05 27.10
C PRO A 187 -5.77 -4.79 26.37
N CYS A 188 -6.38 -4.18 25.35
CA CYS A 188 -7.60 -4.72 24.75
C CYS A 188 -7.37 -5.93 23.83
N THR A 189 -6.16 -6.11 23.29
CA THR A 189 -5.82 -7.27 22.46
C THR A 189 -4.98 -8.31 23.20
N GLY A 190 -4.65 -8.07 24.47
CA GLY A 190 -3.74 -8.93 25.23
C GLY A 190 -2.32 -8.93 24.62
N SER A 191 -1.88 -7.78 24.11
CA SER A 191 -0.59 -7.59 23.43
C SER A 191 -0.42 -8.54 22.22
N SER A 192 -1.47 -8.71 21.42
CA SER A 192 -1.46 -9.62 20.27
C SER A 192 -0.39 -9.21 19.25
N GLN A 193 0.43 -10.18 18.83
CA GLN A 193 1.47 -10.01 17.80
C GLN A 193 1.01 -10.52 16.42
N SER A 194 -0.25 -10.89 16.26
CA SER A 194 -0.77 -11.51 15.02
C SER A 194 -0.86 -10.53 13.84
N PHE A 195 -0.86 -9.23 14.09
CA PHE A 195 -1.14 -8.20 13.07
C PHE A 195 0.10 -7.46 12.58
N ALA A 196 1.30 -7.95 12.92
CA ALA A 196 2.58 -7.33 12.60
C ALA A 196 2.74 -7.02 11.10
N ALA A 197 2.11 -7.82 10.24
CA ALA A 197 2.12 -7.63 8.80
C ALA A 197 1.39 -6.36 8.38
N ASN A 198 0.24 -6.04 8.98
CA ASN A 198 -0.57 -4.89 8.64
C ASN A 198 0.19 -3.57 8.86
N PRO A 199 0.12 -2.60 7.93
CA PRO A 199 0.72 -1.30 8.17
C PRO A 199 0.00 -0.58 9.32
N LEU A 200 0.79 0.06 10.17
CA LEU A 200 0.32 0.71 11.40
C LEU A 200 0.22 2.22 11.22
N PHE A 201 -0.94 2.77 11.51
CA PHE A 201 -1.16 4.20 11.72
C PHE A 201 -1.27 4.41 13.24
N ILE A 202 -0.22 4.95 13.85
CA ILE A 202 -0.17 5.09 15.31
C ILE A 202 -0.62 6.48 15.75
N ALA A 203 -1.54 6.55 16.71
CA ALA A 203 -1.95 7.80 17.32
C ALA A 203 -1.07 8.12 18.55
N ASN A 204 -0.39 9.27 18.54
CA ASN A 204 0.31 9.79 19.70
C ASN A 204 0.60 11.29 19.56
N TYR A 205 -0.12 12.13 20.29
CA TYR A 205 -0.01 13.59 20.19
C TYR A 205 1.21 14.15 20.92
N ALA A 206 2.39 13.90 20.36
CA ALA A 206 3.67 14.28 20.91
C ALA A 206 4.65 14.71 19.82
N GLN A 207 5.84 15.19 20.22
CA GLN A 207 6.93 15.53 19.30
C GLN A 207 7.90 14.37 19.07
N ASN A 208 7.77 13.29 19.83
CA ASN A 208 8.57 12.07 19.67
C ASN A 208 7.67 10.87 19.35
N PRO A 209 8.15 9.91 18.56
CA PRO A 209 7.36 8.73 18.21
C PRO A 209 7.04 7.89 19.48
N PRO A 210 5.83 7.32 19.57
CA PRO A 210 5.42 6.52 20.73
C PRO A 210 6.12 5.16 20.79
N PRO A 211 6.13 4.50 21.97
CA PRO A 211 6.29 3.06 22.04
C PRO A 211 5.26 2.38 21.14
N LEU A 212 5.65 1.34 20.40
CA LEU A 212 4.75 0.67 19.48
C LEU A 212 3.86 -0.36 20.20
N PRO A 213 2.64 -0.62 19.69
CA PRO A 213 1.86 -1.74 20.15
C PRO A 213 2.58 -3.06 19.87
N ALA A 214 2.32 -4.06 20.71
CA ALA A 214 2.93 -5.38 20.57
C ALA A 214 2.70 -5.94 19.15
N GLY A 215 3.74 -6.57 18.59
CA GLY A 215 3.73 -7.11 17.24
C GLY A 215 4.41 -6.21 16.20
N TRP A 216 4.33 -4.89 16.34
CA TRP A 216 4.98 -3.97 15.40
C TRP A 216 6.39 -3.58 15.82
N SER A 217 7.32 -3.64 14.88
CA SER A 217 8.68 -3.09 15.01
C SER A 217 8.82 -1.70 14.36
N SER A 218 7.82 -1.27 13.58
CA SER A 218 7.75 0.05 12.96
C SER A 218 6.30 0.47 12.75
N PHE A 219 6.05 1.78 12.73
CA PHE A 219 4.81 2.35 12.19
C PHE A 219 4.97 2.72 10.71
N THR A 220 3.85 2.95 10.03
CA THR A 220 3.75 3.43 8.65
C THR A 220 3.37 4.90 8.61
N VAL A 221 2.33 5.28 9.36
CA VAL A 221 1.87 6.66 9.55
C VAL A 221 1.81 6.97 11.05
N TRP A 222 2.08 8.21 11.43
CA TRP A 222 1.95 8.70 12.80
C TRP A 222 1.08 9.95 12.83
N GLN A 223 -0.04 9.86 13.55
CA GLN A 223 -0.89 11.00 13.92
C GLN A 223 -0.22 11.70 15.11
N HIS A 224 0.39 12.85 14.85
CA HIS A 224 1.24 13.52 15.84
C HIS A 224 0.57 14.74 16.48
N ALA A 225 -0.56 15.20 15.94
CA ALA A 225 -1.34 16.27 16.53
C ALA A 225 -2.82 16.14 16.18
N ALA A 226 -3.68 16.43 17.15
CA ALA A 226 -5.11 16.55 16.94
C ALA A 226 -5.46 17.90 16.30
N GLY A 227 -6.53 17.91 15.52
CA GLY A 227 -7.21 19.11 15.05
C GLY A 227 -7.82 19.90 16.19
N ALA A 228 -8.16 21.16 15.89
CA ALA A 228 -8.76 22.10 16.82
C ALA A 228 -10.06 22.67 16.25
N PRO A 229 -11.09 22.93 17.10
CA PRO A 229 -12.28 23.65 16.67
C PRO A 229 -11.93 25.00 16.05
N ILE A 230 -12.62 25.38 14.97
CA ILE A 230 -12.47 26.69 14.37
C ILE A 230 -13.48 27.64 15.05
N PRO A 231 -13.03 28.73 15.71
CA PRO A 231 -13.93 29.65 16.39
C PRO A 231 -15.01 30.20 15.46
N GLY A 232 -16.28 30.06 15.85
CA GLY A 232 -17.43 30.52 15.07
C GLY A 232 -17.82 29.61 13.89
N SER A 233 -17.33 28.38 13.86
CA SER A 233 -17.64 27.37 12.84
C SER A 233 -18.13 26.08 13.49
N ASP A 234 -18.97 25.32 12.77
CA ASP A 234 -19.32 23.94 13.13
C ASP A 234 -18.18 22.94 12.81
N PHE A 235 -17.09 23.43 12.20
CA PHE A 235 -15.99 22.63 11.70
C PHE A 235 -14.68 22.82 12.48
N ALA A 236 -13.75 21.89 12.29
CA ALA A 236 -12.44 21.84 12.91
C ALA A 236 -11.31 21.80 11.87
N THR A 237 -10.09 22.15 12.28
CA THR A 237 -8.87 21.85 11.51
C THR A 237 -8.66 20.34 11.44
N PRO A 238 -7.89 19.82 10.46
CA PRO A 238 -7.64 18.39 10.36
C PRO A 238 -6.69 17.90 11.46
N ASP A 239 -6.65 16.59 11.67
CA ASP A 239 -5.56 15.93 12.38
C ASP A 239 -4.30 15.93 11.50
N LEU A 240 -3.11 15.97 12.12
CA LEU A 240 -1.83 16.10 11.41
C LEU A 240 -1.01 14.82 11.47
N ASP A 241 -0.55 14.41 10.29
CA ASP A 241 0.13 13.14 10.09
C ASP A 241 1.50 13.28 9.45
N VAL A 242 2.36 12.32 9.77
CA VAL A 242 3.61 12.08 9.05
C VAL A 242 3.74 10.63 8.62
N PHE A 243 4.29 10.42 7.43
CA PHE A 243 4.60 9.10 6.90
C PHE A 243 6.06 8.74 7.17
N LYS A 244 6.31 7.51 7.63
CA LYS A 244 7.67 6.99 7.86
C LYS A 244 8.26 6.40 6.59
N GLY A 245 9.09 7.18 5.92
CA GLY A 245 9.86 6.72 4.76
C GLY A 245 10.03 7.82 3.72
N ASP A 246 10.34 7.39 2.50
CA ASP A 246 10.51 8.23 1.32
C ASP A 246 9.37 8.04 0.30
N ASP A 247 9.40 8.80 -0.79
CA ASP A 247 8.41 8.70 -1.88
C ASP A 247 8.32 7.30 -2.49
N ALA A 248 9.41 6.52 -2.47
CA ALA A 248 9.43 5.15 -2.97
C ALA A 248 8.59 4.22 -2.09
N SER A 249 8.78 4.31 -0.77
CA SER A 249 7.98 3.55 0.19
C SER A 249 6.51 3.98 0.21
N LEU A 250 6.22 5.28 0.03
CA LEU A 250 4.85 5.76 -0.14
C LEU A 250 4.22 5.23 -1.44
N ALA A 251 4.94 5.27 -2.56
CA ALA A 251 4.47 4.70 -3.83
C ALA A 251 4.15 3.21 -3.71
N ARG A 252 4.99 2.44 -3.01
CA ARG A 252 4.72 1.02 -2.69
C ARG A 252 3.48 0.83 -1.84
N LEU A 253 3.16 1.76 -0.94
CA LEU A 253 1.96 1.71 -0.10
C LEU A 253 0.67 1.89 -0.91
N LEU A 254 0.70 2.72 -1.96
CA LEU A 254 -0.49 3.01 -2.78
C LEU A 254 -0.98 1.80 -3.57
N GLY A 255 -0.05 0.98 -4.09
CA GLY A 255 -0.41 -0.15 -4.94
C GLY A 255 -0.95 0.31 -6.30
N GLY A 256 -0.54 -0.38 -7.36
CA GLY A 256 -1.01 -0.12 -8.72
C GLY A 256 -0.39 -1.09 -9.72
N PRO A 257 -0.90 -1.18 -10.96
CA PRO A 257 -0.27 -2.01 -11.97
C PRO A 257 1.08 -1.41 -12.37
N ALA A 258 2.16 -2.16 -12.18
CA ALA A 258 3.45 -1.80 -12.74
C ALA A 258 3.39 -1.95 -14.25
N THR A 259 4.16 -1.13 -14.97
CA THR A 259 4.44 -1.29 -16.38
C THR A 259 5.94 -1.47 -16.57
N SER A 260 6.33 -2.49 -17.33
CA SER A 260 7.69 -2.62 -17.86
C SER A 260 7.70 -2.24 -19.34
N TRP A 261 8.76 -1.58 -19.77
CA TRP A 261 8.92 -1.17 -21.17
C TRP A 261 9.95 -2.07 -21.84
N ARG A 262 9.56 -2.79 -22.90
CA ARG A 262 10.48 -3.61 -23.70
C ARG A 262 10.82 -2.88 -24.99
N ALA A 263 12.08 -2.54 -25.20
CA ALA A 263 12.53 -1.96 -26.47
C ALA A 263 12.44 -3.02 -27.56
N THR A 264 11.79 -2.70 -28.70
CA THR A 264 11.58 -3.70 -29.75
C THR A 264 12.86 -4.01 -30.52
N VAL A 265 13.81 -3.07 -30.55
CA VAL A 265 15.05 -3.20 -31.33
C VAL A 265 15.98 -4.31 -30.83
N ASN A 266 16.02 -4.57 -29.52
CA ASN A 266 16.89 -5.60 -28.92
C ASN A 266 16.16 -6.58 -28.00
N ASN A 267 14.84 -6.42 -27.87
CA ASN A 267 13.97 -7.25 -27.04
C ASN A 267 14.34 -7.26 -25.55
N ARG A 268 14.99 -6.19 -25.06
CA ARG A 268 15.37 -6.00 -23.66
C ARG A 268 14.47 -5.01 -22.93
N PHE A 269 14.38 -5.15 -21.61
CA PHE A 269 13.60 -4.27 -20.75
C PHE A 269 14.39 -3.01 -20.37
N VAL A 270 13.70 -1.87 -20.40
CA VAL A 270 14.17 -0.58 -19.89
C VAL A 270 14.35 -0.67 -18.38
N THR A 271 15.49 -0.19 -17.90
CA THR A 271 15.96 -0.39 -16.53
C THR A 271 16.35 0.93 -15.89
N ALA A 272 15.89 1.18 -14.68
CA ALA A 272 16.38 2.25 -13.82
C ALA A 272 17.68 1.80 -13.12
N GLU A 273 18.79 1.92 -13.85
CA GLU A 273 20.10 1.42 -13.41
C GLU A 273 20.56 2.04 -12.10
N THR A 274 21.34 1.27 -11.34
CA THR A 274 21.88 1.68 -10.03
C THR A 274 20.76 2.17 -9.10
N ALA A 275 19.66 1.42 -9.05
CA ALA A 275 18.43 1.81 -8.32
C ALA A 275 17.90 3.21 -8.71
N GLY A 276 18.03 3.58 -9.99
CA GLY A 276 17.59 4.85 -10.56
C GLY A 276 18.56 6.02 -10.37
N ALA A 277 19.76 5.80 -9.84
CA ALA A 277 20.82 6.82 -9.77
C ALA A 277 21.53 7.05 -11.12
N SER A 278 21.27 6.21 -12.13
CA SER A 278 21.86 6.31 -13.46
C SER A 278 20.79 6.43 -14.55
N ALA A 279 21.22 6.83 -15.74
CA ALA A 279 20.33 6.96 -16.89
C ALA A 279 19.66 5.63 -17.25
N LEU A 280 18.43 5.71 -17.77
CA LEU A 280 17.66 4.55 -18.18
C LEU A 280 18.30 3.88 -19.41
N ILE A 281 18.37 2.55 -19.41
CA ILE A 281 18.89 1.76 -20.55
C ILE A 281 18.06 0.48 -20.75
N ALA A 282 17.91 0.04 -22.00
CA ALA A 282 17.19 -1.19 -22.35
C ALA A 282 18.15 -2.39 -22.47
N ASN A 283 18.57 -3.00 -21.36
CA ASN A 283 19.59 -4.06 -21.36
C ASN A 283 19.19 -5.36 -20.63
N ARG A 284 18.08 -5.40 -19.88
CA ARG A 284 17.69 -6.58 -19.08
C ARG A 284 16.87 -7.60 -19.87
N THR A 285 17.12 -8.88 -19.60
CA THR A 285 16.41 -10.02 -20.22
C THR A 285 15.18 -10.48 -19.44
N ALA A 286 15.06 -10.05 -18.18
CA ALA A 286 13.94 -10.40 -17.31
C ALA A 286 13.50 -9.16 -16.53
N ILE A 287 12.22 -9.13 -16.18
CA ILE A 287 11.64 -8.10 -15.31
C ILE A 287 11.98 -8.47 -13.86
N GLY A 288 12.71 -7.59 -13.19
CA GLY A 288 12.98 -7.56 -11.76
C GLY A 288 12.58 -6.21 -11.17
N PRO A 289 13.14 -5.81 -10.00
CA PRO A 289 12.71 -4.59 -9.32
C PRO A 289 13.02 -3.27 -10.04
N TRP A 290 14.03 -3.24 -10.93
CA TRP A 290 14.49 -1.99 -11.56
C TRP A 290 13.83 -1.70 -12.91
N GLU A 291 13.10 -2.67 -13.46
CA GLU A 291 12.44 -2.57 -14.77
C GLU A 291 10.96 -2.19 -14.64
N GLN A 292 10.52 -1.80 -13.45
CA GLN A 292 9.11 -1.55 -13.11
C GLN A 292 8.86 -0.06 -12.89
N PHE A 293 7.89 0.47 -13.64
CA PHE A 293 7.50 1.87 -13.61
C PHE A 293 5.99 2.00 -13.35
N ASP A 294 5.59 3.05 -12.65
CA ASP A 294 4.21 3.53 -12.68
C ASP A 294 4.04 4.41 -13.91
N GLN A 295 2.92 4.23 -14.62
CA GLN A 295 2.46 5.16 -15.64
C GLN A 295 1.31 5.96 -15.04
N ILE A 296 1.55 7.24 -14.78
CA ILE A 296 0.63 8.11 -14.06
C ILE A 296 0.04 9.11 -15.04
N ASP A 297 -1.29 9.14 -15.16
CA ASP A 297 -1.99 10.20 -15.89
C ASP A 297 -1.81 11.54 -15.15
N VAL A 298 -1.35 12.56 -15.89
CA VAL A 298 -1.10 13.91 -15.37
C VAL A 298 -1.89 14.96 -16.16
N ASP A 299 -3.04 14.54 -16.68
CA ASP A 299 -4.03 15.30 -17.43
C ASP A 299 -3.49 15.91 -18.73
N GLY A 300 -4.39 16.44 -19.57
CA GLY A 300 -4.02 17.08 -20.84
C GLY A 300 -3.40 16.12 -21.86
N GLY A 301 -3.66 14.82 -21.73
CA GLY A 301 -3.13 13.77 -22.61
C GLY A 301 -1.66 13.43 -22.35
N PHE A 302 -1.11 13.83 -21.19
CA PHE A 302 0.25 13.49 -20.78
C PHE A 302 0.26 12.40 -19.71
N VAL A 303 1.34 11.62 -19.72
CA VAL A 303 1.71 10.71 -18.64
C VAL A 303 3.04 11.12 -18.03
N ALA A 304 3.21 10.84 -16.76
CA ALA A 304 4.52 10.79 -16.11
C ALA A 304 4.89 9.32 -15.84
N LEU A 305 6.17 8.99 -16.02
CA LEU A 305 6.69 7.68 -15.64
C LEU A 305 7.41 7.81 -14.30
N ARG A 306 7.11 6.96 -13.32
CA ARG A 306 7.81 6.93 -12.03
C ARG A 306 8.48 5.59 -11.84
N ALA A 307 9.79 5.57 -11.63
CA ALA A 307 10.50 4.31 -11.36
C ALA A 307 10.15 3.80 -9.96
N ARG A 308 9.65 2.56 -9.85
CA ARG A 308 9.21 2.00 -8.56
C ARG A 308 10.36 1.77 -7.58
N VAL A 309 11.58 1.57 -8.10
CA VAL A 309 12.76 1.30 -7.27
C VAL A 309 13.13 2.47 -6.36
N ASN A 310 12.94 3.72 -6.82
CA ASN A 310 13.32 4.93 -6.07
C ASN A 310 12.18 5.96 -5.92
N GLY A 311 11.00 5.69 -6.45
CA GLY A 311 9.84 6.57 -6.35
C GLY A 311 9.98 7.89 -7.12
N ARG A 312 10.99 8.03 -8.00
CA ARG A 312 11.27 9.26 -8.73
C ARG A 312 10.69 9.25 -10.13
N TYR A 313 10.26 10.42 -10.60
CA TYR A 313 9.79 10.61 -11.95
C TYR A 313 10.96 10.62 -12.94
N VAL A 314 10.75 9.94 -14.06
CA VAL A 314 11.61 9.96 -15.23
C VAL A 314 11.53 11.34 -15.87
N THR A 315 12.68 11.93 -16.14
CA THR A 315 12.80 13.27 -16.71
C THR A 315 13.61 13.24 -18.00
N ALA A 316 13.18 14.02 -18.99
CA ALA A 316 13.98 14.34 -20.17
C ALA A 316 14.97 15.46 -19.82
N GLU A 317 16.10 15.08 -19.21
CA GLU A 317 17.08 16.01 -18.65
C GLU A 317 17.63 17.02 -19.66
N ASN A 318 18.00 18.19 -19.13
CA ASN A 318 18.59 19.28 -19.93
C ASN A 318 17.74 19.61 -21.16
N ALA A 319 16.43 19.81 -20.95
CA ALA A 319 15.44 19.98 -22.02
C ALA A 319 15.51 18.86 -23.09
N GLY A 320 15.74 17.62 -22.66
CA GLY A 320 15.86 16.43 -23.50
C GLY A 320 17.16 16.29 -24.28
N ALA A 321 18.15 17.16 -24.06
CA ALA A 321 19.48 17.03 -24.65
C ALA A 321 20.36 15.98 -23.93
N SER A 322 19.94 15.53 -22.74
CA SER A 322 20.62 14.49 -21.97
C SER A 322 19.79 13.21 -21.87
N PRO A 323 20.41 12.05 -21.57
CA PRO A 323 19.70 10.81 -21.33
C PRO A 323 18.63 10.92 -20.24
N LEU A 324 17.56 10.14 -20.39
CA LEU A 324 16.48 10.08 -19.42
C LEU A 324 16.98 9.44 -18.11
N ILE A 325 16.58 10.00 -16.97
CA ILE A 325 16.90 9.50 -15.63
C ILE A 325 15.69 9.66 -14.72
N ALA A 326 15.53 8.75 -13.75
CA ALA A 326 14.47 8.83 -12.75
C ALA A 326 14.99 9.50 -11.47
N ASN A 327 15.01 10.84 -11.42
CA ASN A 327 15.57 11.60 -10.29
C ASN A 327 14.62 12.66 -9.69
N ARG A 328 13.48 12.96 -10.33
CA ARG A 328 12.59 14.07 -9.92
C ARG A 328 11.57 13.64 -8.87
N THR A 329 11.29 14.52 -7.91
CA THR A 329 10.31 14.31 -6.82
C THR A 329 8.92 14.85 -7.15
N ALA A 330 8.77 15.64 -8.22
CA ALA A 330 7.51 16.19 -8.69
C ALA A 330 7.47 16.19 -10.22
N VAL A 331 6.25 16.23 -10.78
CA VAL A 331 6.03 16.32 -12.23
C VAL A 331 6.01 17.79 -12.64
N GLY A 332 7.00 18.19 -13.42
CA GLY A 332 7.04 19.45 -14.15
C GLY A 332 6.93 19.24 -15.66
N SER A 333 7.39 20.21 -16.44
CA SER A 333 7.33 20.16 -17.90
C SER A 333 8.22 19.08 -18.51
N TRP A 334 9.30 18.66 -17.83
CA TRP A 334 10.30 17.73 -18.36
C TRP A 334 9.98 16.26 -18.04
N GLU A 335 9.05 16.01 -17.12
CA GLU A 335 8.62 14.67 -16.69
C GLU A 335 7.36 14.21 -17.45
N LYS A 336 6.84 15.05 -18.35
CA LYS A 336 5.64 14.79 -19.15
C LYS A 336 6.00 14.15 -20.49
N PHE A 337 5.31 13.06 -20.80
CA PHE A 337 5.41 12.33 -22.06
C PHE A 337 4.02 12.11 -22.65
N ARG A 338 3.89 12.13 -23.99
CA ARG A 338 2.71 11.61 -24.67
C ARG A 338 2.99 10.21 -25.18
N LEU A 339 2.07 9.29 -24.93
CA LEU A 339 2.15 7.95 -25.52
C LEU A 339 1.48 7.95 -26.89
N VAL A 340 2.21 7.47 -27.89
CA VAL A 340 1.72 7.29 -29.26
C VAL A 340 1.59 5.80 -29.52
N THR A 341 0.37 5.33 -29.74
CA THR A 341 0.11 3.94 -30.16
C THR A 341 0.31 3.85 -31.67
N ASN A 342 1.24 3.00 -32.08
CA ASN A 342 1.58 2.78 -33.48
C ASN A 342 0.67 1.72 -34.13
N ALA A 343 0.57 1.73 -35.46
CA ALA A 343 -0.25 0.78 -36.20
C ALA A 343 0.14 -0.70 -35.99
N ASP A 344 1.39 -0.98 -35.60
CA ASP A 344 1.90 -2.33 -35.30
C ASP A 344 1.69 -2.75 -33.83
N GLY A 345 0.92 -1.95 -33.06
CA GLY A 345 0.63 -2.17 -31.65
C GLY A 345 1.80 -1.88 -30.70
N THR A 346 2.92 -1.33 -31.20
CA THR A 346 3.99 -0.78 -30.35
C THR A 346 3.61 0.62 -29.84
N VAL A 347 4.29 1.07 -28.79
CA VAL A 347 4.13 2.41 -28.21
C VAL A 347 5.42 3.21 -28.38
N SER A 348 5.29 4.48 -28.70
CA SER A 348 6.39 5.46 -28.70
C SER A 348 6.10 6.56 -27.68
N LEU A 349 7.16 7.12 -27.07
CA LEU A 349 7.05 8.17 -26.06
C LEU A 349 7.56 9.49 -26.63
N LEU A 350 6.70 10.50 -26.71
CA LEU A 350 7.06 11.85 -27.14
C LEU A 350 7.28 12.73 -25.91
N ALA A 351 8.52 13.21 -25.70
CA ALA A 351 8.86 14.05 -24.55
C ALA A 351 8.30 15.47 -24.73
N ASN A 352 7.62 15.98 -23.70
CA ASN A 352 7.11 17.36 -23.68
C ASN A 352 8.23 18.40 -23.64
N ALA A 353 9.41 18.05 -23.10
CA ALA A 353 10.53 18.96 -22.94
C ALA A 353 11.03 19.57 -24.27
N ASN A 354 10.99 18.79 -25.37
CA ASN A 354 11.56 19.19 -26.65
C ASN A 354 10.79 18.67 -27.88
N ASN A 355 9.63 18.04 -27.70
CA ASN A 355 8.83 17.43 -28.76
C ASN A 355 9.63 16.40 -29.59
N ARG A 356 10.48 15.61 -28.93
CA ARG A 356 11.24 14.51 -29.55
C ARG A 356 10.84 13.15 -28.98
N TYR A 357 10.99 12.11 -29.79
CA TYR A 357 10.73 10.73 -29.40
C TYR A 357 11.89 10.15 -28.59
N VAL A 358 11.55 9.46 -27.51
CA VAL A 358 12.48 8.66 -26.70
C VAL A 358 13.00 7.51 -27.54
N THR A 359 14.32 7.35 -27.54
CA THR A 359 15.06 6.48 -28.46
C THR A 359 15.95 5.52 -27.67
N ALA A 360 15.89 4.23 -27.98
CA ALA A 360 16.85 3.22 -27.50
C ALA A 360 18.12 3.29 -28.37
N GLU A 361 19.03 4.20 -28.03
CA GLU A 361 20.20 4.54 -28.84
C GLU A 361 21.13 3.36 -29.11
N GLN A 362 21.73 3.36 -30.31
CA GLN A 362 22.60 2.29 -30.81
C GLN A 362 21.98 0.90 -30.62
N ALA A 363 20.74 0.73 -31.06
CA ALA A 363 19.98 -0.50 -30.88
C ALA A 363 19.85 -0.93 -29.40
N GLY A 364 19.77 0.04 -28.49
CA GLY A 364 19.66 -0.16 -27.04
C GLY A 364 20.98 -0.46 -26.33
N ALA A 365 22.13 -0.31 -26.99
CA ALA A 365 23.44 -0.40 -26.35
C ALA A 365 23.77 0.84 -25.51
N LEU A 366 23.08 1.97 -25.74
CA LEU A 366 23.26 3.22 -25.00
C LEU A 366 22.00 3.62 -24.22
N PRO A 367 22.14 4.53 -23.24
CA PRO A 367 21.01 5.08 -22.50
C PRO A 367 19.94 5.71 -23.40
N LEU A 368 18.69 5.66 -22.93
CA LEU A 368 17.53 6.24 -23.61
C LEU A 368 17.63 7.77 -23.61
N ILE A 369 17.35 8.41 -24.75
CA ILE A 369 17.34 9.87 -24.89
C ILE A 369 16.19 10.30 -25.81
N ALA A 370 15.60 11.46 -25.54
CA ALA A 370 14.54 12.04 -26.37
C ALA A 370 15.12 12.98 -27.44
N ASN A 371 15.55 12.44 -28.59
CA ASN A 371 16.25 13.25 -29.60
C ASN A 371 15.75 13.07 -31.05
N ARG A 372 14.85 12.12 -31.33
CA ARG A 372 14.35 11.87 -32.70
C ARG A 372 13.08 12.68 -33.01
N THR A 373 12.96 13.15 -34.24
CA THR A 373 11.78 13.89 -34.73
C THR A 373 10.71 12.98 -35.36
N ALA A 374 11.06 11.72 -35.63
CA ALA A 374 10.18 10.74 -36.26
C ALA A 374 10.33 9.38 -35.56
N ILE A 375 9.29 8.55 -35.68
CA ILE A 375 9.26 7.19 -35.14
C ILE A 375 9.88 6.24 -36.16
N GLY A 376 11.02 5.67 -35.82
CA GLY A 376 11.67 4.55 -36.50
C GLY A 376 11.72 3.31 -35.61
N PRO A 377 12.62 2.35 -35.92
CA PRO A 377 12.73 1.10 -35.17
C PRO A 377 13.21 1.25 -33.71
N TRP A 378 13.94 2.32 -33.40
CA TRP A 378 14.57 2.51 -32.07
C TRP A 378 13.68 3.29 -31.10
N GLU A 379 12.61 3.90 -31.59
CA GLU A 379 11.64 4.69 -30.81
C GLU A 379 10.41 3.85 -30.43
N LYS A 380 10.44 2.55 -30.71
CA LYS A 380 9.33 1.61 -30.49
C LYS A 380 9.57 0.74 -29.27
N PHE A 381 8.57 0.72 -28.40
CA PHE A 381 8.54 -0.06 -27.18
C PHE A 381 7.26 -0.88 -27.11
N ARG A 382 7.25 -1.93 -26.29
CA ARG A 382 6.04 -2.62 -25.87
C ARG A 382 5.87 -2.41 -24.37
N ALA A 383 4.72 -1.91 -23.96
CA ALA A 383 4.30 -1.99 -22.57
C ALA A 383 4.02 -3.46 -22.25
N VAL A 384 4.63 -3.97 -21.19
CA VAL A 384 4.50 -5.35 -20.71
C VAL A 384 4.09 -5.28 -19.26
N THR A 385 2.99 -5.96 -18.92
CA THR A 385 2.58 -6.15 -17.52
C THR A 385 3.61 -7.05 -16.84
N PRO A 386 4.32 -6.58 -15.80
CA PRO A 386 5.20 -7.41 -15.01
C PRO A 386 4.45 -8.61 -14.42
N PRO A 387 5.13 -9.73 -14.15
CA PRO A 387 4.59 -10.75 -13.25
C PRO A 387 4.08 -10.07 -11.99
N ALA A 388 2.88 -10.47 -11.54
CA ALA A 388 2.30 -9.90 -10.35
C ALA A 388 3.26 -10.15 -9.18
N LEU A 389 3.78 -9.07 -8.58
CA LEU A 389 4.43 -9.17 -7.28
C LEU A 389 3.36 -9.60 -6.29
N VAL A 390 3.55 -10.76 -5.69
CA VAL A 390 2.64 -11.26 -4.68
C VAL A 390 3.37 -11.53 -3.38
N HIS A 391 2.60 -11.41 -2.32
CA HIS A 391 2.93 -11.92 -1.01
C HIS A 391 1.84 -12.90 -0.61
N LEU A 392 2.24 -14.02 -0.03
CA LEU A 392 1.30 -14.97 0.53
C LEU A 392 1.34 -14.83 2.05
N LEU A 393 0.18 -14.59 2.64
CA LEU A 393 -0.02 -14.64 4.08
C LEU A 393 -0.66 -15.97 4.44
N ALA A 394 -0.12 -16.71 5.40
CA ALA A 394 -0.86 -17.86 5.92
C ALA A 394 -2.05 -17.35 6.75
N ASN A 395 -3.27 -17.78 6.39
CA ASN A 395 -4.49 -17.27 7.02
C ASN A 395 -4.53 -17.53 8.53
N VAL A 396 -3.88 -18.61 8.97
CA VAL A 396 -3.85 -19.08 10.36
C VAL A 396 -3.11 -18.16 11.33
N ASN A 397 -2.12 -17.40 10.86
CA ASN A 397 -1.25 -16.59 11.72
C ASN A 397 -0.99 -15.17 11.18
N LEU A 398 -1.49 -14.86 9.97
CA LEU A 398 -1.28 -13.61 9.24
C LEU A 398 0.21 -13.24 9.09
N ARG A 399 1.06 -14.25 8.97
CA ARG A 399 2.49 -14.07 8.66
C ARG A 399 2.77 -14.34 7.20
N TYR A 400 3.71 -13.57 6.68
CA TYR A 400 4.22 -13.73 5.32
C TYR A 400 4.96 -15.05 5.19
N VAL A 401 4.70 -15.75 4.09
CA VAL A 401 5.54 -16.85 3.61
C VAL A 401 6.91 -16.27 3.26
N THR A 402 7.95 -16.84 3.86
CA THR A 402 9.34 -16.40 3.76
C THR A 402 10.16 -17.46 3.03
N ALA A 403 10.92 -17.06 2.01
CA ALA A 403 12.00 -17.84 1.43
C ALA A 403 13.25 -17.74 2.35
N GLU A 404 13.36 -18.69 3.27
CA GLU A 404 14.36 -18.68 4.35
C GLU A 404 15.81 -18.74 3.85
N SER A 405 16.74 -18.18 4.63
CA SER A 405 18.19 -18.23 4.36
C SER A 405 18.57 -17.73 2.95
N GLY A 406 17.86 -16.72 2.42
CA GLY A 406 18.05 -16.25 1.05
C GLY A 406 17.49 -17.23 -0.01
N GLY A 407 16.50 -18.03 0.36
CA GLY A 407 15.85 -19.04 -0.47
C GLY A 407 16.61 -20.37 -0.60
N THR A 408 17.66 -20.59 0.20
CA THR A 408 18.38 -21.88 0.28
C THR A 408 17.76 -22.86 1.26
N SER A 409 16.80 -22.41 2.06
CA SER A 409 16.04 -23.20 3.03
C SER A 409 14.56 -23.26 2.65
N ALA A 410 13.83 -24.18 3.29
CA ALA A 410 12.40 -24.37 3.07
C ALA A 410 11.59 -23.10 3.40
N LEU A 411 10.48 -22.91 2.71
CA LEU A 411 9.58 -21.78 2.94
C LEU A 411 8.81 -21.94 4.26
N ILE A 412 8.72 -20.88 5.07
CA ILE A 412 8.01 -20.86 6.36
C ILE A 412 7.10 -19.63 6.44
N ALA A 413 5.91 -19.74 7.04
CA ALA A 413 5.00 -18.61 7.25
C ALA A 413 5.28 -17.88 8.58
N ASN A 414 6.42 -17.20 8.67
CA ASN A 414 6.89 -16.53 9.90
C ASN A 414 7.09 -15.00 9.76
N GLY A 415 7.09 -14.47 8.53
CA GLY A 415 7.47 -13.09 8.25
C GLY A 415 6.48 -12.09 8.82
N THR A 416 6.97 -11.08 9.53
CA THR A 416 6.17 -9.99 10.12
C THR A 416 6.03 -8.78 9.21
N MET A 417 6.87 -8.64 8.20
CA MET A 417 6.84 -7.51 7.28
C MET A 417 7.32 -7.98 5.90
N THR A 418 6.95 -7.23 4.86
CA THR A 418 7.45 -7.51 3.51
C THR A 418 8.91 -7.10 3.39
N GLY A 419 9.77 -8.04 3.00
CA GLY A 419 11.13 -7.80 2.53
C GLY A 419 11.43 -8.66 1.30
N PRO A 420 12.68 -8.64 0.77
CA PRO A 420 13.05 -9.43 -0.39
C PRO A 420 12.71 -10.93 -0.28
N SER A 421 12.79 -11.50 0.93
CA SER A 421 12.49 -12.91 1.19
C SER A 421 11.00 -13.25 1.19
N GLN A 422 10.11 -12.27 1.30
CA GLN A 422 8.65 -12.43 1.28
C GLN A 422 8.04 -12.05 -0.07
N GLN A 423 8.88 -11.70 -1.05
CA GLN A 423 8.48 -11.23 -2.37
C GLN A 423 8.58 -12.35 -3.40
N PHE A 424 7.46 -12.67 -4.03
CA PHE A 424 7.39 -13.66 -5.09
C PHE A 424 6.80 -13.05 -6.35
N ASP A 425 7.42 -13.32 -7.50
CA ASP A 425 6.77 -13.09 -8.78
C ASP A 425 5.85 -14.27 -9.08
N GLN A 426 4.55 -14.01 -9.21
CA GLN A 426 3.61 -14.99 -9.74
C GLN A 426 3.65 -14.93 -11.26
N VAL A 427 4.21 -15.98 -11.86
CA VAL A 427 4.37 -16.14 -13.30
C VAL A 427 3.28 -17.06 -13.82
N ASP A 428 2.46 -16.57 -14.76
CA ASP A 428 1.55 -17.43 -15.53
C ASP A 428 2.39 -18.29 -16.49
N VAL A 429 2.21 -19.60 -16.40
CA VAL A 429 2.95 -20.59 -17.22
C VAL A 429 2.02 -21.39 -18.13
N GLY A 430 0.78 -20.92 -18.32
CA GLY A 430 -0.23 -21.51 -19.20
C GLY A 430 -0.93 -22.73 -18.61
N GLY A 431 -2.03 -23.16 -19.26
CA GLY A 431 -2.81 -24.34 -18.82
C GLY A 431 -3.50 -24.18 -17.46
N GLY A 432 -3.64 -22.94 -16.99
CA GLY A 432 -4.17 -22.61 -15.66
C GLY A 432 -3.18 -22.89 -14.52
N PHE A 433 -1.88 -22.96 -14.82
CA PHE A 433 -0.82 -23.09 -13.81
C PHE A 433 -0.07 -21.77 -13.64
N VAL A 434 0.42 -21.57 -12.42
CA VAL A 434 1.39 -20.53 -12.08
C VAL A 434 2.67 -21.14 -11.53
N ALA A 435 3.76 -20.39 -11.63
CA ALA A 435 4.99 -20.62 -10.88
C ALA A 435 5.28 -19.41 -10.00
N PHE A 436 5.87 -19.64 -8.83
CA PHE A 436 6.32 -18.57 -7.94
C PHE A 436 7.85 -18.46 -8.01
N ARG A 437 8.37 -17.30 -8.39
CA ARG A 437 9.81 -17.01 -8.36
C ARG A 437 10.14 -16.11 -7.17
N ALA A 438 10.96 -16.60 -6.24
CA ALA A 438 11.38 -15.82 -5.09
C ALA A 438 12.34 -14.71 -5.54
N ARG A 439 12.04 -13.45 -5.19
CA ARG A 439 12.88 -12.31 -5.60
C ARG A 439 14.24 -12.28 -4.89
N VAL A 440 14.34 -12.87 -3.70
CA VAL A 440 15.60 -12.90 -2.92
C VAL A 440 16.74 -13.62 -3.63
N ASN A 441 16.46 -14.60 -4.49
CA ASN A 441 17.48 -15.38 -5.21
C ASN A 441 17.17 -15.64 -6.69
N GLY A 442 16.03 -15.16 -7.19
CA GLY A 442 15.58 -15.33 -8.58
C GLY A 442 15.20 -16.76 -8.96
N ARG A 443 15.01 -17.67 -7.99
CA ARG A 443 14.70 -19.08 -8.22
C ARG A 443 13.22 -19.38 -8.05
N TYR A 444 12.75 -20.41 -8.74
CA TYR A 444 11.37 -20.90 -8.64
C TYR A 444 11.18 -21.80 -7.42
N VAL A 445 10.04 -21.61 -6.75
CA VAL A 445 9.52 -22.47 -5.68
C VAL A 445 9.16 -23.82 -6.28
N THR A 446 9.63 -24.90 -5.65
CA THR A 446 9.45 -26.28 -6.10
C THR A 446 8.83 -27.13 -4.99
N ALA A 447 7.90 -28.01 -5.37
CA ALA A 447 7.41 -29.09 -4.51
C ALA A 447 8.42 -30.25 -4.54
N GLU A 448 9.46 -30.14 -3.70
CA GLU A 448 10.61 -31.05 -3.73
C GLU A 448 10.23 -32.52 -3.56
N ASN A 449 11.04 -33.38 -4.20
CA ASN A 449 10.87 -34.83 -4.15
C ASN A 449 9.43 -35.27 -4.46
N GLY A 450 8.82 -34.69 -5.51
CA GLY A 450 7.42 -34.96 -5.85
C GLY A 450 6.42 -34.48 -4.79
N GLY A 451 6.76 -33.46 -4.00
CA GLY A 451 5.93 -32.94 -2.90
C GLY A 451 6.01 -33.73 -1.60
N ALA A 452 6.90 -34.72 -1.51
CA ALA A 452 7.18 -35.44 -0.25
C ALA A 452 8.08 -34.63 0.71
N SER A 453 8.65 -33.52 0.25
CA SER A 453 9.51 -32.64 1.04
C SER A 453 8.98 -31.20 1.06
N PRO A 454 9.38 -30.39 2.06
CA PRO A 454 8.99 -28.99 2.13
C PRO A 454 9.35 -28.20 0.86
N LEU A 455 8.54 -27.19 0.57
CA LEU A 455 8.73 -26.29 -0.55
C LEU A 455 10.00 -25.46 -0.36
N ILE A 456 10.79 -25.29 -1.41
CA ILE A 456 12.03 -24.48 -1.43
C ILE A 456 12.15 -23.73 -2.75
N ALA A 457 12.76 -22.54 -2.75
CA ALA A 457 13.00 -21.74 -3.95
C ALA A 457 14.42 -21.94 -4.50
N ASN A 458 14.68 -23.07 -5.19
CA ASN A 458 16.03 -23.40 -5.66
C ASN A 458 16.17 -23.63 -7.18
N ARG A 459 15.07 -23.66 -7.95
CA ARG A 459 15.08 -24.00 -9.38
C ARG A 459 15.33 -22.80 -10.30
N THR A 460 16.06 -23.01 -11.38
CA THR A 460 16.34 -21.96 -12.39
C THR A 460 15.33 -21.93 -13.54
N ALA A 461 14.51 -22.97 -13.68
CA ALA A 461 13.49 -23.10 -14.72
C ALA A 461 12.22 -23.75 -14.15
N VAL A 462 11.10 -23.54 -14.84
CA VAL A 462 9.80 -24.13 -14.48
C VAL A 462 9.64 -25.48 -15.18
N GLY A 463 9.64 -26.56 -14.40
CA GLY A 463 9.24 -27.90 -14.80
C GLY A 463 7.90 -28.30 -14.19
N SER A 464 7.69 -29.60 -14.00
CA SER A 464 6.44 -30.13 -13.44
C SER A 464 6.28 -29.86 -11.94
N TRP A 465 7.38 -29.71 -11.19
CA TRP A 465 7.34 -29.56 -9.73
C TRP A 465 7.22 -28.10 -9.27
N GLU A 466 7.43 -27.15 -10.18
CA GLU A 466 7.34 -25.70 -9.92
C GLU A 466 5.96 -25.14 -10.29
N LYS A 467 5.06 -25.99 -10.79
CA LYS A 467 3.71 -25.63 -11.23
C LYS A 467 2.70 -25.82 -10.10
N PHE A 468 1.90 -24.79 -9.88
CA PHE A 468 0.79 -24.79 -8.91
C PHE A 468 -0.48 -24.30 -9.59
N ARG A 469 -1.64 -24.83 -9.21
CA ARG A 469 -2.93 -24.19 -9.48
C ARG A 469 -3.33 -23.36 -8.26
N LEU A 470 -3.74 -22.12 -8.51
CA LEU A 470 -4.39 -21.28 -7.51
C LEU A 470 -5.89 -21.61 -7.50
N VAL A 471 -6.38 -22.08 -6.36
CA VAL A 471 -7.81 -22.30 -6.11
C VAL A 471 -8.32 -21.13 -5.28
N THR A 472 -9.28 -20.36 -5.82
CA THR A 472 -9.98 -19.33 -5.05
C THR A 472 -11.09 -19.98 -4.24
N ASN A 473 -11.05 -19.82 -2.93
CA ASN A 473 -12.02 -20.37 -1.99
C ASN A 473 -13.28 -19.49 -1.93
N ALA A 474 -14.37 -20.05 -1.38
CA ALA A 474 -15.64 -19.31 -1.23
C ALA A 474 -15.53 -18.08 -0.34
N ASP A 475 -14.57 -18.07 0.60
CA ASP A 475 -14.25 -16.92 1.45
C ASP A 475 -13.24 -15.95 0.81
N GLY A 476 -12.89 -16.17 -0.46
CA GLY A 476 -11.97 -15.35 -1.24
C GLY A 476 -10.47 -15.52 -0.91
N THR A 477 -10.12 -16.34 0.09
CA THR A 477 -8.73 -16.79 0.26
C THR A 477 -8.30 -17.67 -0.92
N VAL A 478 -7.00 -17.95 -1.04
CA VAL A 478 -6.46 -18.87 -2.06
C VAL A 478 -5.82 -20.10 -1.44
N SER A 479 -5.86 -21.22 -2.15
CA SER A 479 -5.13 -22.44 -1.84
C SER A 479 -4.25 -22.85 -3.02
N LEU A 480 -3.07 -23.40 -2.72
CA LEU A 480 -2.10 -23.80 -3.74
C LEU A 480 -2.16 -25.33 -3.92
N LEU A 481 -2.59 -25.79 -5.09
CA LEU A 481 -2.58 -27.20 -5.46
C LEU A 481 -1.30 -27.50 -6.27
N ALA A 482 -0.39 -28.31 -5.72
CA ALA A 482 0.86 -28.65 -6.38
C ALA A 482 0.63 -29.63 -7.53
N ASN A 483 1.18 -29.33 -8.70
CA ASN A 483 1.12 -30.21 -9.87
C ASN A 483 1.92 -31.51 -9.67
N ALA A 484 2.92 -31.51 -8.79
CA ALA A 484 3.80 -32.64 -8.55
C ALA A 484 3.06 -33.89 -8.04
N ASN A 485 2.01 -33.71 -7.21
CA ASN A 485 1.33 -34.80 -6.53
C ASN A 485 -0.19 -34.58 -6.32
N ASN A 486 -0.76 -33.51 -6.88
CA ASN A 486 -2.16 -33.12 -6.69
C ASN A 486 -2.56 -32.95 -5.22
N ARG A 487 -1.66 -32.40 -4.40
CA ARG A 487 -1.93 -32.08 -2.99
C ARG A 487 -1.85 -30.58 -2.72
N TYR A 488 -2.63 -30.12 -1.74
CA TYR A 488 -2.62 -28.75 -1.28
C TYR A 488 -1.41 -28.48 -0.37
N VAL A 489 -0.85 -27.28 -0.53
CA VAL A 489 0.19 -26.73 0.36
C VAL A 489 -0.44 -26.37 1.71
N THR A 490 0.20 -26.77 2.81
CA THR A 490 -0.24 -26.47 4.18
C THR A 490 0.77 -25.62 4.94
N ALA A 491 0.27 -24.71 5.78
CA ALA A 491 1.01 -24.01 6.84
C ALA A 491 0.77 -24.70 8.20
N ASP A 492 1.42 -25.85 8.40
CA ASP A 492 1.21 -26.73 9.57
C ASP A 492 1.55 -26.06 10.91
N GLN A 493 0.89 -26.54 11.98
CA GLN A 493 1.05 -26.06 13.36
C GLN A 493 0.89 -24.54 13.47
N SER A 494 -0.14 -24.00 12.80
CA SER A 494 -0.38 -22.55 12.74
C SER A 494 0.77 -21.77 12.09
N GLY A 495 1.43 -22.38 11.09
CA GLY A 495 2.47 -21.77 10.26
C GLY A 495 3.88 -21.76 10.87
N THR A 496 4.13 -22.48 11.96
CA THR A 496 5.47 -22.58 12.58
C THR A 496 6.37 -23.58 11.87
N LEU A 497 5.82 -24.49 11.07
CA LEU A 497 6.56 -25.49 10.30
C LEU A 497 6.77 -25.06 8.83
N PRO A 498 7.77 -25.65 8.15
CA PRO A 498 7.93 -25.49 6.70
C PRO A 498 6.69 -25.89 5.91
N LEU A 499 6.39 -25.12 4.87
CA LEU A 499 5.28 -25.39 3.97
C LEU A 499 5.54 -26.67 3.18
N ILE A 500 4.54 -27.55 3.09
CA ILE A 500 4.62 -28.82 2.34
C ILE A 500 3.31 -29.09 1.60
N ALA A 501 3.39 -29.68 0.41
CA ALA A 501 2.23 -30.05 -0.40
C ALA A 501 1.80 -31.50 -0.12
N ASN A 502 1.07 -31.75 0.97
CA ASN A 502 0.69 -33.12 1.38
C ASN A 502 -0.80 -33.32 1.71
N ARG A 503 -1.64 -32.27 1.62
CA ARG A 503 -3.06 -32.34 2.00
C ARG A 503 -3.97 -32.67 0.84
N SER A 504 -4.97 -33.51 1.07
CA SER A 504 -5.96 -33.90 0.04
C SER A 504 -7.20 -33.00 0.01
N ALA A 505 -7.39 -32.15 1.01
CA ALA A 505 -8.52 -31.23 1.13
C ALA A 505 -8.07 -29.88 1.68
N ILE A 506 -8.90 -28.85 1.46
CA ILE A 506 -8.67 -27.49 1.95
C ILE A 506 -9.34 -27.36 3.32
N GLY A 507 -8.53 -27.23 4.36
CA GLY A 507 -8.94 -26.84 5.70
C GLY A 507 -8.40 -25.45 6.06
N PRO A 508 -8.36 -25.10 7.36
CA PRO A 508 -7.87 -23.79 7.81
C PRO A 508 -6.40 -23.51 7.46
N TRP A 509 -5.55 -24.54 7.39
CA TRP A 509 -4.10 -24.42 7.22
C TRP A 509 -3.64 -24.35 5.76
N GLU A 510 -4.52 -24.73 4.83
CA GLU A 510 -4.27 -24.70 3.39
C GLU A 510 -4.74 -23.39 2.72
N LYS A 511 -5.23 -22.44 3.54
CA LYS A 511 -5.71 -21.13 3.09
C LYS A 511 -4.64 -20.07 3.27
N PHE A 512 -4.42 -19.32 2.20
CA PHE A 512 -3.50 -18.21 2.13
C PHE A 512 -4.24 -16.96 1.65
N ILE A 513 -3.83 -15.81 2.15
CA ILE A 513 -4.26 -14.51 1.63
C ILE A 513 -3.23 -14.09 0.59
N ARG A 514 -3.69 -13.89 -0.65
CA ARG A 514 -2.85 -13.41 -1.74
C ARG A 514 -2.89 -11.89 -1.78
N LEU A 515 -1.81 -11.27 -1.36
CA LEU A 515 -1.61 -9.83 -1.46
C LEU A 515 -0.84 -9.51 -2.74
N THR A 516 -1.15 -8.38 -3.37
CA THR A 516 -0.43 -7.82 -4.51
C THR A 516 0.44 -6.66 -4.05
N GLY A 517 1.70 -6.66 -4.47
CA GLY A 517 2.72 -5.67 -4.09
C GLY A 517 2.59 -4.32 -4.75
#